data_AF-A0A954A7F8-F1
#
_entry.id   AF-A0A954A7F8-F1
#
_cell.length_a   1.000
_cell.length_b   1.000
_cell.length_c   1.000
_cell.angle_alpha   90.00
_cell.angle_beta   90.00
_cell.angle_gamma   90.00
#
_symmetry.space_group_name_H-M   'P 1'
#
loop_
_entity.id
_entity.type
_entity.pdbx_description
1 polymer ?
#
loop_
_entity_poly.entity_id
_entity_poly.type
_entity_poly.pdbx_seq_one_letter_code
_entity_poly.pdbx_strand_id
1 'polypeptide(L)'
;MDPRLRLLLRLTMGIAAWTLSLSVAPRSFAQSNLAFGDPVIPGIGAAAVPVSLTHPQDVQAFTLSAMFDPALLEVVSIGIEGTATEPTMPDLVFPEVFPIEGGFILGVFIDTTPPFDGQAIPSGIDVPVAVVEVRSLVSVASPISTPLVWIDDVFGSPSVANTIFDATGTTGAAQGLTWTDGTISLVPALLQYSVPASVATDSLGAATVPVRLDNDQGPVSAYTVTLDHGAALILESIDIDATAAFAVGAESVDTTIGSSSGVLEVVFDAVPPFDGQTLPVGTELTIANFSYVCDDVPILPAPSETVAIEFSGIDTVTIGGLPFTPSVENGSVVCVAQPAPDTAFRIGTATGAPLLAAPGQTIPVTFLVADPSDGLQGFQMGITFGCEAMATSLFEVTGEASQAEFVDSNYDNDPLDGDGCELVIGVLLDALPPFDDPLLPVSADPYPVGSVQFEIDRSTAPGTEIPLEFAEVGGEGSVIIENIAVIDFASIEVVDLVGTHITVVDGFPFRRGDVTDDGMLDLSDGIGLLAQLFEAAPIPCFGTSDIDGDDALSLDDFMLLAIYLYQDGPPPAAPFPECAVVPGTPCATFSSCP
;
A
#
# COMPACT_ATOMS: atom_id res chain seq x y z
N MET A 1 -11.80 16.20 -40.07
CA MET A 1 -11.68 15.36 -41.29
C MET A 1 -10.38 14.58 -41.17
N ASP A 2 -10.55 13.27 -41.00
CA ASP A 2 -9.57 12.19 -40.75
C ASP A 2 -8.61 11.98 -41.93
N PRO A 3 -7.34 11.60 -41.69
CA PRO A 3 -6.56 10.94 -42.73
C PRO A 3 -5.78 9.71 -42.24
N ARG A 4 -6.47 8.63 -41.88
CA ARG A 4 -6.00 7.27 -42.22
C ARG A 4 -5.91 7.12 -43.75
N LEU A 5 -4.78 7.50 -44.35
CA LEU A 5 -4.20 6.87 -45.56
C LEU A 5 -3.07 7.76 -46.09
N ARG A 6 -1.83 7.45 -45.74
CA ARG A 6 -0.63 7.71 -46.58
C ARG A 6 0.52 6.83 -46.07
N LEU A 7 0.22 5.54 -45.97
CA LEU A 7 1.19 4.47 -45.96
C LEU A 7 1.74 4.36 -47.40
N LEU A 8 2.90 4.96 -47.67
CA LEU A 8 3.95 4.48 -48.58
C LEU A 8 4.91 5.62 -48.96
N LEU A 9 6.19 5.34 -48.75
CA LEU A 9 7.38 6.00 -49.28
C LEU A 9 7.88 7.27 -48.56
N ARG A 10 8.84 7.10 -47.65
CA ARG A 10 10.25 7.57 -47.77
C ARG A 10 10.98 7.47 -46.43
N LEU A 11 11.67 6.34 -46.22
CA LEU A 11 12.89 6.33 -45.40
C LEU A 11 13.96 5.56 -46.17
N THR A 12 14.97 6.29 -46.62
CA THR A 12 16.19 5.77 -47.26
C THR A 12 17.37 6.36 -46.52
N MET A 13 18.16 5.54 -45.83
CA MET A 13 19.63 5.54 -45.89
C MET A 13 20.21 4.57 -44.85
N GLY A 14 21.04 3.63 -45.31
CA GLY A 14 22.00 2.94 -44.44
C GLY A 14 21.90 1.41 -44.35
N ILE A 15 21.66 0.68 -45.45
CA ILE A 15 21.94 -0.77 -45.48
C ILE A 15 23.10 -1.00 -46.44
N ALA A 16 24.25 -1.37 -45.86
CA ALA A 16 25.43 -1.82 -46.58
C ALA A 16 25.09 -3.15 -47.26
N ALA A 17 25.20 -3.17 -48.59
CA ALA A 17 25.07 -4.36 -49.40
C ALA A 17 26.27 -5.29 -49.17
N TRP A 18 26.10 -6.26 -48.27
CA TRP A 18 26.79 -7.54 -48.41
C TRP A 18 25.87 -8.44 -49.22
N THR A 19 26.23 -8.62 -50.49
CA THR A 19 25.67 -9.68 -51.33
C THR A 19 26.06 -11.03 -50.72
N LEU A 20 25.23 -11.54 -49.81
CA LEU A 20 25.27 -12.96 -49.47
C LEU A 20 24.61 -13.69 -50.64
N SER A 21 25.45 -14.17 -51.56
CA SER A 21 25.06 -15.23 -52.47
C SER A 21 24.47 -16.36 -51.64
N LEU A 22 23.15 -16.54 -51.67
CA LEU A 22 22.50 -17.77 -51.22
C LEU A 22 22.87 -18.85 -52.24
N SER A 23 24.10 -19.33 -52.17
CA SER A 23 24.39 -20.70 -52.53
C SER A 23 23.68 -21.55 -51.47
N VAL A 24 22.46 -22.00 -51.77
CA VAL A 24 21.96 -23.24 -51.17
C VAL A 24 22.84 -24.34 -51.74
N ALA A 25 24.05 -24.46 -51.19
CA ALA A 25 24.76 -25.72 -51.24
C ALA A 25 23.91 -26.68 -50.39
N PRO A 26 23.45 -27.82 -50.92
CA PRO A 26 22.96 -28.87 -50.05
C PRO A 26 24.11 -29.17 -49.07
N ARG A 27 23.91 -28.90 -47.78
CA ARG A 27 24.77 -29.50 -46.77
C ARG A 27 24.49 -31.00 -46.86
N SER A 28 25.42 -31.75 -47.42
CA SER A 28 25.39 -33.21 -47.36
C SER A 28 25.61 -33.60 -45.90
N PHE A 29 24.56 -34.00 -45.19
CA PHE A 29 24.70 -34.75 -43.94
C PHE A 29 24.90 -36.21 -44.34
N ALA A 30 26.16 -36.65 -44.39
CA ALA A 30 26.49 -38.01 -44.82
C ALA A 30 26.46 -39.02 -43.66
N GLN A 31 26.24 -38.57 -42.43
CA GLN A 31 26.42 -39.40 -41.24
C GLN A 31 25.29 -39.18 -40.23
N SER A 32 24.67 -40.28 -39.80
CA SER A 32 23.63 -40.28 -38.78
C SER A 32 24.25 -40.20 -37.38
N ASN A 33 23.63 -39.47 -36.46
CA ASN A 33 24.13 -39.29 -35.10
C ASN A 33 23.00 -39.33 -34.07
N LEU A 34 23.17 -40.09 -32.99
CA LEU A 34 22.35 -39.99 -31.77
C LEU A 34 23.07 -39.11 -30.76
N ALA A 35 22.35 -38.19 -30.12
CA ALA A 35 22.90 -37.31 -29.10
C ALA A 35 21.95 -37.13 -27.92
N PHE A 36 22.50 -37.17 -26.71
CA PHE A 36 21.82 -36.72 -25.50
C PHE A 36 21.97 -35.21 -25.32
N GLY A 37 21.00 -34.57 -24.68
CA GLY A 37 21.18 -33.25 -24.08
C GLY A 37 21.93 -33.30 -22.76
N ASP A 38 22.32 -32.12 -22.27
CA ASP A 38 23.12 -31.95 -21.05
C ASP A 38 22.34 -31.18 -19.96
N PRO A 39 21.35 -31.80 -19.27
CA PRO A 39 20.55 -31.06 -18.31
C PRO A 39 21.31 -30.79 -17.00
N VAL A 40 20.79 -29.81 -16.27
CA VAL A 40 21.21 -29.47 -14.91
C VAL A 40 20.11 -29.91 -13.96
N ILE A 41 20.46 -30.66 -12.91
CA ILE A 41 19.53 -31.14 -11.89
C ILE A 41 19.98 -30.56 -10.53
N PRO A 42 19.20 -29.68 -9.91
CA PRO A 42 19.46 -29.21 -8.55
C PRO A 42 19.02 -30.24 -7.51
N GLY A 43 19.88 -30.47 -6.51
CA GLY A 43 19.59 -31.36 -5.37
C GLY A 43 19.14 -32.75 -5.81
N ILE A 44 17.96 -33.16 -5.33
CA ILE A 44 17.32 -34.45 -5.67
C ILE A 44 16.22 -34.31 -6.74
N GLY A 45 16.26 -33.22 -7.50
CA GLY A 45 15.26 -32.96 -8.53
C GLY A 45 15.33 -33.90 -9.72
N ALA A 46 14.49 -33.64 -10.71
CA ALA A 46 14.48 -34.37 -11.97
C ALA A 46 14.57 -33.42 -13.16
N ALA A 47 15.13 -33.89 -14.26
CA ALA A 47 15.15 -33.17 -15.53
C ALA A 47 14.94 -34.12 -16.70
N ALA A 48 14.27 -33.60 -17.72
CA ALA A 48 14.16 -34.24 -19.02
C ALA A 48 15.50 -34.14 -19.78
N VAL A 49 16.06 -35.30 -20.15
CA VAL A 49 17.18 -35.43 -21.08
C VAL A 49 16.59 -35.65 -22.48
N PRO A 50 16.65 -34.65 -23.38
CA PRO A 50 16.22 -34.86 -24.76
C PRO A 50 17.19 -35.81 -25.47
N VAL A 51 16.65 -36.71 -26.28
CA VAL A 51 17.40 -37.55 -27.21
C VAL A 51 17.12 -37.04 -28.62
N SER A 52 18.18 -36.67 -29.32
CA SER A 52 18.11 -36.13 -30.68
C SER A 52 18.77 -37.06 -31.69
N LEU A 53 18.20 -37.08 -32.90
CA LEU A 53 18.67 -37.85 -34.04
C LEU A 53 18.93 -36.91 -35.22
N THR A 54 20.15 -36.96 -35.74
CA THR A 54 20.49 -36.43 -37.06
C THR A 54 20.49 -37.59 -38.06
N HIS A 55 19.74 -37.50 -39.15
CA HIS A 55 19.60 -38.56 -40.15
C HIS A 55 19.20 -38.02 -41.54
N PRO A 56 19.65 -38.67 -42.63
CA PRO A 56 19.43 -38.18 -43.99
C PRO A 56 18.13 -38.66 -44.63
N GLN A 57 17.41 -39.61 -44.04
CA GLN A 57 16.21 -40.25 -44.58
C GLN A 57 15.15 -40.39 -43.49
N ASP A 58 13.88 -40.51 -43.87
CA ASP A 58 12.80 -40.68 -42.91
C ASP A 58 12.95 -42.02 -42.17
N VAL A 59 12.85 -42.00 -40.84
CA VAL A 59 13.08 -43.16 -39.97
C VAL A 59 11.75 -43.81 -39.57
N GLN A 60 11.71 -45.13 -39.69
CA GLN A 60 10.54 -45.97 -39.44
C GLN A 60 10.66 -46.78 -38.14
N ALA A 61 11.89 -47.00 -37.65
CA ALA A 61 12.12 -47.57 -36.32
C ALA A 61 13.48 -47.14 -35.78
N PHE A 62 13.64 -47.15 -34.47
CA PHE A 62 14.93 -46.98 -33.83
C PHE A 62 14.99 -47.77 -32.52
N THR A 63 16.20 -48.15 -32.14
CA THR A 63 16.52 -48.76 -30.85
C THR A 63 17.59 -47.93 -30.16
N LEU A 64 17.37 -47.65 -28.89
CA LEU A 64 18.29 -46.93 -28.01
C LEU A 64 18.74 -47.87 -26.88
N SER A 65 20.00 -47.77 -26.50
CA SER A 65 20.61 -48.46 -25.37
C SER A 65 21.71 -47.58 -24.78
N ALA A 66 21.59 -47.24 -23.50
CA ALA A 66 22.50 -46.34 -22.81
C ALA A 66 22.70 -46.72 -21.33
N MET A 67 23.81 -46.26 -20.76
CA MET A 67 24.17 -46.45 -19.36
C MET A 67 24.29 -45.13 -18.60
N PHE A 68 23.96 -45.16 -17.31
CA PHE A 68 24.10 -44.08 -16.34
C PHE A 68 24.73 -44.61 -15.05
N ASP A 69 25.15 -43.73 -14.13
CA ASP A 69 25.62 -44.13 -12.80
C ASP A 69 24.43 -44.34 -11.85
N PRO A 70 24.09 -45.60 -11.47
CA PRO A 70 22.94 -45.89 -10.61
C PRO A 70 23.17 -45.48 -9.15
N ALA A 71 24.38 -45.08 -8.76
CA ALA A 71 24.65 -44.51 -7.44
C ALA A 71 24.27 -43.02 -7.36
N LEU A 72 24.16 -42.34 -8.50
CA LEU A 72 23.91 -40.90 -8.57
C LEU A 72 22.54 -40.58 -9.18
N LEU A 73 22.06 -41.41 -10.10
CA LEU A 73 20.88 -41.12 -10.91
C LEU A 73 19.89 -42.28 -10.91
N GLU A 74 18.63 -41.94 -11.14
CA GLU A 74 17.55 -42.87 -11.45
C GLU A 74 16.85 -42.40 -12.72
N VAL A 75 16.58 -43.31 -13.65
CA VAL A 75 15.70 -43.03 -14.80
C VAL A 75 14.26 -43.24 -14.36
N VAL A 76 13.51 -42.13 -14.28
CA VAL A 76 12.11 -42.09 -13.84
C VAL A 76 11.19 -42.58 -14.94
N SER A 77 11.38 -42.09 -16.15
CA SER A 77 10.56 -42.41 -17.30
C SER A 77 11.35 -42.31 -18.61
N ILE A 78 10.92 -43.08 -19.61
CA ILE A 78 11.44 -43.00 -20.98
C ILE A 78 10.24 -42.94 -21.90
N GLY A 79 10.19 -41.92 -22.73
CA GLY A 79 9.02 -41.67 -23.56
C GLY A 79 9.35 -40.94 -24.86
N ILE A 80 8.28 -40.66 -25.59
CA ILE A 80 8.32 -39.95 -26.86
C ILE A 80 7.46 -38.68 -26.82
N GLU A 81 6.84 -38.36 -25.68
CA GLU A 81 5.98 -37.19 -25.53
C GLU A 81 6.75 -35.90 -25.80
N GLY A 82 6.15 -35.00 -26.58
CA GLY A 82 6.75 -33.74 -27.01
C GLY A 82 7.83 -33.88 -28.09
N THR A 83 8.02 -35.08 -28.67
CA THR A 83 9.05 -35.35 -29.69
C THR A 83 8.49 -35.46 -31.10
N ALA A 84 9.36 -35.53 -32.11
CA ALA A 84 8.95 -35.80 -33.49
C ALA A 84 8.39 -37.22 -33.68
N THR A 85 8.61 -38.12 -32.72
CA THR A 85 8.11 -39.50 -32.75
C THR A 85 6.64 -39.59 -32.33
N GLU A 86 6.18 -38.78 -31.37
CA GLU A 86 4.80 -38.79 -30.87
C GLU A 86 3.73 -38.65 -31.97
N PRO A 87 3.78 -37.64 -32.88
CA PRO A 87 2.75 -37.48 -33.91
C PRO A 87 2.77 -38.59 -34.97
N THR A 88 3.81 -39.45 -34.99
CA THR A 88 3.85 -40.62 -35.87
C THR A 88 3.01 -41.78 -35.35
N MET A 89 2.46 -41.70 -34.14
CA MET A 89 1.63 -42.74 -33.51
C MET A 89 2.24 -44.15 -33.66
N PRO A 90 3.46 -44.38 -33.14
CA PRO A 90 4.16 -45.65 -33.31
C PRO A 90 3.33 -46.84 -32.82
N ASP A 91 3.35 -47.94 -33.58
CA ASP A 91 2.66 -49.19 -33.24
C ASP A 91 3.23 -49.84 -31.97
N LEU A 92 4.53 -49.68 -31.74
CA LEU A 92 5.22 -50.25 -30.60
C LEU A 92 6.21 -49.24 -30.02
N VAL A 93 6.06 -48.98 -28.73
CA VAL A 93 7.02 -48.24 -27.89
C VAL A 93 7.34 -49.15 -26.71
N PHE A 94 8.60 -49.56 -26.59
CA PHE A 94 9.05 -50.52 -25.59
C PHE A 94 10.20 -49.91 -24.77
N PRO A 95 9.89 -49.16 -23.70
CA PRO A 95 10.88 -48.70 -22.74
C PRO A 95 11.17 -49.80 -21.71
N GLU A 96 12.43 -49.99 -21.35
CA GLU A 96 12.84 -50.85 -20.23
C GLU A 96 14.03 -50.21 -19.50
N VAL A 97 13.93 -50.10 -18.18
CA VAL A 97 14.99 -49.56 -17.32
C VAL A 97 15.60 -50.71 -16.52
N PHE A 98 16.92 -50.67 -16.37
CA PHE A 98 17.74 -51.59 -15.56
C PHE A 98 18.35 -50.80 -14.39
N PRO A 99 17.59 -50.58 -13.28
CA PRO A 99 17.99 -49.61 -12.26
C PRO A 99 19.23 -50.03 -11.47
N ILE A 100 19.46 -51.33 -11.31
CA ILE A 100 20.59 -51.88 -10.53
C ILE A 100 21.86 -51.86 -11.38
N GLU A 101 21.74 -52.23 -12.65
CA GLU A 101 22.84 -52.28 -13.61
C GLU A 101 23.18 -50.89 -14.18
N GLY A 102 22.30 -49.89 -13.99
CA GLY A 102 22.53 -48.52 -14.43
C GLY A 102 22.36 -48.34 -15.93
N GLY A 103 21.27 -48.81 -16.51
CA GLY A 103 21.02 -48.60 -17.93
C GLY A 103 19.56 -48.62 -18.32
N PHE A 104 19.30 -48.36 -19.59
CA PHE A 104 17.97 -48.46 -20.17
C PHE A 104 18.03 -48.74 -21.66
N ILE A 105 16.89 -49.23 -22.18
CA ILE A 105 16.64 -49.38 -23.60
C ILE A 105 15.30 -48.74 -23.98
N LEU A 106 15.20 -48.31 -25.23
CA LEU A 106 13.95 -47.90 -25.86
C LEU A 106 13.90 -48.46 -27.27
N GLY A 107 12.89 -49.28 -27.56
CA GLY A 107 12.55 -49.68 -28.94
C GLY A 107 11.32 -48.93 -29.42
N VAL A 108 11.40 -48.29 -30.59
CA VAL A 108 10.25 -47.67 -31.25
C VAL A 108 10.11 -48.21 -32.66
N PHE A 109 8.89 -48.64 -33.00
CA PHE A 109 8.53 -49.12 -34.33
C PHE A 109 7.28 -48.42 -34.82
N ILE A 110 7.37 -47.83 -36.02
CA ILE A 110 6.34 -47.02 -36.65
C ILE A 110 5.83 -47.79 -37.86
N ASP A 111 4.51 -47.81 -38.05
CA ASP A 111 3.87 -48.36 -39.25
C ASP A 111 4.28 -49.81 -39.58
N THR A 112 4.36 -50.65 -38.56
CA THR A 112 4.60 -52.10 -38.60
C THR A 112 3.33 -52.94 -38.64
N THR A 113 2.15 -52.37 -38.38
CA THR A 113 0.86 -53.08 -38.44
C THR A 113 -0.02 -52.58 -39.58
N PRO A 114 -0.75 -53.46 -40.32
CA PRO A 114 -1.67 -53.00 -41.35
C PRO A 114 -2.86 -52.21 -40.78
N PRO A 115 -3.37 -51.17 -41.48
CA PRO A 115 -2.91 -50.68 -42.78
C PRO A 115 -1.61 -49.86 -42.68
N PHE A 116 -0.71 -50.05 -43.66
CA PHE A 116 0.55 -49.31 -43.73
C PHE A 116 0.30 -47.90 -44.29
N ASP A 117 0.28 -46.90 -43.42
CA ASP A 117 -0.07 -45.51 -43.75
C ASP A 117 1.14 -44.65 -44.13
N GLY A 118 2.36 -45.22 -44.08
CA GLY A 118 3.61 -44.57 -44.45
C GLY A 118 4.11 -43.57 -43.42
N GLN A 119 3.73 -43.74 -42.15
CA GLN A 119 4.16 -42.87 -41.06
C GLN A 119 5.66 -43.08 -40.79
N ALA A 120 6.40 -41.99 -40.59
CA ALA A 120 7.83 -42.00 -40.33
C ALA A 120 8.27 -40.68 -39.68
N ILE A 121 9.39 -40.69 -38.98
CA ILE A 121 10.05 -39.50 -38.44
C ILE A 121 10.81 -38.81 -39.58
N PRO A 122 10.45 -37.57 -39.97
CA PRO A 122 11.07 -36.90 -41.11
C PRO A 122 12.58 -36.71 -40.93
N SER A 123 13.34 -36.87 -42.01
CA SER A 123 14.79 -36.56 -42.06
C SER A 123 15.11 -35.17 -41.51
N GLY A 124 16.24 -35.03 -40.81
CA GLY A 124 16.60 -33.75 -40.20
C GLY A 124 17.91 -33.76 -39.42
N ILE A 125 18.17 -32.65 -38.75
CA ILE A 125 19.31 -32.45 -37.85
C ILE A 125 18.75 -32.24 -36.46
N ASP A 126 19.34 -32.91 -35.47
CA ASP A 126 18.98 -32.83 -34.05
C ASP A 126 17.46 -32.96 -33.82
N VAL A 127 16.81 -33.85 -34.57
CA VAL A 127 15.39 -34.12 -34.46
C VAL A 127 15.13 -34.79 -33.10
N PRO A 128 14.32 -34.22 -32.20
CA PRO A 128 14.01 -34.86 -30.93
C PRO A 128 13.20 -36.12 -31.20
N VAL A 129 13.69 -37.28 -30.77
CA VAL A 129 13.06 -38.59 -31.03
C VAL A 129 12.61 -39.32 -29.77
N ALA A 130 13.21 -39.01 -28.62
CA ALA A 130 12.81 -39.53 -27.32
C ALA A 130 13.16 -38.52 -26.22
N VAL A 131 12.57 -38.71 -25.04
CA VAL A 131 12.91 -37.98 -23.82
C VAL A 131 13.11 -39.00 -22.70
N VAL A 132 14.18 -38.83 -21.94
CA VAL A 132 14.48 -39.65 -20.76
C VAL A 132 14.41 -38.74 -19.55
N GLU A 133 13.50 -38.99 -18.64
CA GLU A 133 13.42 -38.26 -17.38
C GLU A 133 14.36 -38.88 -16.37
N VAL A 134 15.30 -38.09 -15.87
CA VAL A 134 16.32 -38.54 -14.91
C VAL A 134 16.19 -37.75 -13.62
N ARG A 135 16.22 -38.45 -12.49
CA ARG A 135 16.24 -37.88 -11.14
C ARG A 135 17.60 -38.07 -10.50
N SER A 136 18.04 -37.06 -9.75
CA SER A 136 19.21 -37.17 -8.89
C SER A 136 18.85 -37.92 -7.60
N LEU A 137 19.69 -38.88 -7.20
CA LEU A 137 19.58 -39.61 -5.94
C LEU A 137 20.39 -38.97 -4.81
N VAL A 138 21.16 -37.92 -5.11
CA VAL A 138 22.08 -37.28 -4.17
C VAL A 138 21.91 -35.76 -4.19
N SER A 139 22.03 -35.13 -3.02
CA SER A 139 22.25 -33.68 -2.94
C SER A 139 23.74 -33.39 -2.82
N VAL A 140 24.23 -32.41 -3.58
CA VAL A 140 25.66 -32.09 -3.66
C VAL A 140 25.93 -30.70 -3.09
N ALA A 141 27.04 -30.55 -2.36
CA ALA A 141 27.44 -29.25 -1.80
C ALA A 141 28.16 -28.33 -2.82
N SER A 142 28.60 -28.89 -3.94
CA SER A 142 29.20 -28.16 -5.06
C SER A 142 28.87 -28.88 -6.37
N PRO A 143 28.81 -28.19 -7.52
CA PRO A 143 28.51 -28.81 -8.79
C PRO A 143 29.41 -30.01 -9.13
N ILE A 144 28.81 -31.12 -9.52
CA ILE A 144 29.49 -32.29 -10.10
C ILE A 144 28.82 -32.68 -11.41
N SER A 145 29.48 -33.52 -12.20
CA SER A 145 28.89 -34.07 -13.42
C SER A 145 29.02 -35.59 -13.46
N THR A 146 28.03 -36.23 -14.07
CA THR A 146 28.02 -37.67 -14.33
C THR A 146 27.61 -37.93 -15.79
N PRO A 147 28.29 -38.83 -16.51
CA PRO A 147 28.03 -39.04 -17.93
C PRO A 147 26.79 -39.92 -18.15
N LEU A 148 26.13 -39.70 -19.28
CA LEU A 148 25.12 -40.59 -19.86
C LEU A 148 25.65 -41.12 -21.19
N VAL A 149 26.00 -42.41 -21.22
CA VAL A 149 26.85 -42.98 -22.27
C VAL A 149 26.07 -43.96 -23.14
N TRP A 150 26.22 -43.81 -24.46
CA TRP A 150 25.65 -44.76 -25.42
C TRP A 150 26.39 -46.09 -25.38
N ILE A 151 25.67 -47.21 -25.37
CA ILE A 151 26.28 -48.54 -25.31
C ILE A 151 25.50 -49.59 -26.10
N ASP A 152 26.21 -50.36 -26.92
CA ASP A 152 25.63 -51.48 -27.67
C ASP A 152 25.80 -52.81 -26.93
N ASP A 153 24.84 -53.71 -27.12
CA ASP A 153 24.94 -55.14 -26.77
C ASP A 153 25.17 -55.45 -25.28
N VAL A 154 24.75 -54.54 -24.39
CA VAL A 154 24.85 -54.73 -22.93
C VAL A 154 23.50 -55.01 -22.27
N PHE A 155 22.46 -54.25 -22.62
CA PHE A 155 21.15 -54.33 -21.97
C PHE A 155 20.12 -55.05 -22.87
N GLY A 156 19.11 -55.67 -22.26
CA GLY A 156 18.06 -56.43 -22.95
C GLY A 156 18.34 -57.94 -23.11
N SER A 157 17.33 -58.69 -23.54
CA SER A 157 17.43 -60.13 -23.84
C SER A 157 16.58 -60.53 -25.06
N PRO A 158 17.17 -60.68 -26.26
CA PRO A 158 18.59 -60.51 -26.59
C PRO A 158 19.07 -59.07 -26.37
N SER A 159 20.38 -58.89 -26.23
CA SER A 159 20.97 -57.57 -26.03
C SER A 159 20.64 -56.63 -27.19
N VAL A 160 20.41 -55.36 -26.88
CA VAL A 160 20.00 -54.33 -27.83
C VAL A 160 21.21 -53.48 -28.23
N ALA A 161 21.34 -53.24 -29.52
CA ALA A 161 22.28 -52.26 -30.07
C ALA A 161 21.52 -50.99 -30.48
N ASN A 162 22.22 -49.85 -30.49
CA ASN A 162 21.71 -48.59 -30.99
C ASN A 162 21.62 -48.64 -32.51
N THR A 163 20.39 -48.58 -33.04
CA THR A 163 20.15 -48.66 -34.48
C THR A 163 19.02 -47.75 -34.91
N ILE A 164 19.06 -47.33 -36.18
CA ILE A 164 17.94 -46.71 -36.87
C ILE A 164 17.57 -47.55 -38.08
N PHE A 165 16.30 -47.58 -38.44
CA PHE A 165 15.79 -48.26 -39.63
C PHE A 165 15.05 -47.26 -40.52
N ASP A 166 15.49 -47.19 -41.77
CA ASP A 166 14.91 -46.37 -42.82
C ASP A 166 14.70 -47.19 -44.11
N ALA A 167 14.30 -46.52 -45.19
CA ALA A 167 14.06 -47.17 -46.49
C ALA A 167 15.30 -47.87 -47.10
N THR A 168 16.51 -47.56 -46.61
CA THR A 168 17.78 -48.17 -47.04
C THR A 168 18.19 -49.36 -46.18
N GLY A 169 17.56 -49.55 -45.02
CA GLY A 169 17.77 -50.65 -44.09
C GLY A 169 18.18 -50.19 -42.70
N THR A 170 18.79 -51.10 -41.93
CA THR A 170 19.27 -50.82 -40.57
C THR A 170 20.66 -50.17 -40.60
N THR A 171 20.79 -49.02 -39.96
CA THR A 171 22.07 -48.35 -39.70
C THR A 171 22.39 -48.42 -38.21
N GLY A 172 23.45 -49.15 -37.85
CA GLY A 172 24.06 -49.15 -36.51
C GLY A 172 25.49 -48.61 -36.56
N ALA A 173 26.27 -48.79 -35.48
CA ALA A 173 27.64 -48.28 -35.39
C ALA A 173 28.55 -48.74 -36.55
N ALA A 174 28.43 -50.00 -36.97
CA ALA A 174 29.22 -50.55 -38.09
C ALA A 174 28.87 -49.92 -39.46
N GLN A 175 27.66 -49.37 -39.58
CA GLN A 175 27.16 -48.71 -40.79
C GLN A 175 27.35 -47.18 -40.74
N GLY A 176 27.94 -46.65 -39.66
CA GLY A 176 28.33 -45.24 -39.55
C GLY A 176 27.44 -44.39 -38.64
N LEU A 177 26.51 -44.99 -37.89
CA LEU A 177 25.81 -44.28 -36.81
C LEU A 177 26.85 -43.85 -35.76
N THR A 178 26.93 -42.55 -35.49
CA THR A 178 27.76 -42.01 -34.41
C THR A 178 26.93 -41.67 -33.20
N TRP A 179 27.62 -41.54 -32.07
CA TRP A 179 27.02 -41.21 -30.80
C TRP A 179 27.70 -39.99 -30.19
N THR A 180 26.90 -39.14 -29.59
CA THR A 180 27.35 -38.05 -28.73
C THR A 180 26.77 -38.33 -27.33
N ASP A 181 27.66 -38.73 -26.42
CA ASP A 181 27.31 -38.95 -25.02
C ASP A 181 26.81 -37.64 -24.39
N GLY A 182 25.96 -37.78 -23.38
CA GLY A 182 25.45 -36.66 -22.59
C GLY A 182 26.19 -36.52 -21.28
N THR A 183 26.02 -35.36 -20.65
CA THR A 183 26.51 -35.07 -19.31
C THR A 183 25.40 -34.48 -18.47
N ILE A 184 25.10 -35.12 -17.33
CA ILE A 184 24.14 -34.59 -16.36
C ILE A 184 24.94 -33.83 -15.30
N SER A 185 24.60 -32.54 -15.13
CA SER A 185 25.21 -31.68 -14.13
C SER A 185 24.35 -31.66 -12.87
N LEU A 186 24.88 -32.15 -11.75
CA LEU A 186 24.22 -32.09 -10.45
C LEU A 186 24.71 -30.85 -9.72
N VAL A 187 23.80 -29.97 -9.30
CA VAL A 187 24.13 -28.71 -8.61
C VAL A 187 23.52 -28.67 -7.21
N PRO A 188 24.11 -27.90 -6.28
CA PRO A 188 23.47 -27.63 -5.00
C PRO A 188 22.08 -27.03 -5.23
N ALA A 189 21.12 -27.49 -4.45
CA ALA A 189 19.78 -26.97 -4.54
C ALA A 189 19.58 -25.70 -3.72
N LEU A 190 18.69 -24.86 -4.22
CA LEU A 190 18.11 -23.74 -3.50
C LEU A 190 16.83 -24.22 -2.81
N LEU A 191 16.81 -24.10 -1.48
CA LEU A 191 15.61 -24.30 -0.68
C LEU A 191 15.69 -23.35 0.52
N GLN A 192 14.97 -22.24 0.43
CA GLN A 192 15.02 -21.16 1.40
C GLN A 192 13.65 -20.56 1.67
N TYR A 193 13.33 -20.34 2.94
CA TYR A 193 12.30 -19.39 3.34
C TYR A 193 12.92 -18.04 3.66
N SER A 194 12.22 -16.98 3.30
CA SER A 194 12.59 -15.62 3.68
C SER A 194 11.36 -14.79 4.01
N VAL A 195 11.57 -13.82 4.88
CA VAL A 195 10.67 -12.68 5.08
C VAL A 195 11.42 -11.40 4.74
N PRO A 196 10.76 -10.28 4.43
CA PRO A 196 11.44 -9.01 4.23
C PRO A 196 12.30 -8.63 5.44
N ALA A 197 13.48 -8.06 5.19
CA ALA A 197 14.40 -7.65 6.25
C ALA A 197 13.75 -6.70 7.27
N SER A 198 12.84 -5.83 6.81
CA SER A 198 12.03 -4.96 7.66
C SER A 198 10.72 -4.59 6.96
N VAL A 199 9.61 -4.63 7.71
CA VAL A 199 8.29 -4.12 7.30
C VAL A 199 7.85 -3.07 8.32
N ALA A 200 7.53 -1.85 7.87
CA ALA A 200 7.01 -0.81 8.73
C ALA A 200 5.49 -0.94 8.89
N THR A 201 4.98 -0.61 10.07
CA THR A 201 3.53 -0.52 10.29
C THR A 201 2.93 0.69 9.59
N ASP A 202 1.64 0.59 9.27
CA ASP A 202 0.82 1.72 8.89
C ASP A 202 0.46 2.61 10.10
N SER A 203 -0.39 3.62 9.87
CA SER A 203 -0.86 4.55 10.91
C SER A 203 -1.75 3.92 11.97
N LEU A 204 -2.24 2.70 11.75
CA LEU A 204 -3.00 1.92 12.72
C LEU A 204 -2.11 0.96 13.52
N GLY A 205 -0.79 0.97 13.26
CA GLY A 205 0.15 0.05 13.90
C GLY A 205 0.11 -1.36 13.31
N ALA A 206 -0.43 -1.55 12.10
CA ALA A 206 -0.55 -2.86 11.46
C ALA A 206 0.51 -3.07 10.36
N ALA A 207 0.98 -4.31 10.18
CA ALA A 207 1.93 -4.70 9.14
C ALA A 207 1.68 -6.13 8.63
N THR A 208 1.72 -6.33 7.31
CA THR A 208 1.70 -7.67 6.70
C THR A 208 3.11 -8.11 6.31
N VAL A 209 3.54 -9.25 6.85
CA VAL A 209 4.83 -9.89 6.56
C VAL A 209 4.61 -11.05 5.59
N PRO A 210 4.98 -10.90 4.30
CA PRO A 210 4.89 -11.98 3.33
C PRO A 210 6.03 -12.99 3.55
N VAL A 211 5.71 -14.27 3.55
CA VAL A 211 6.70 -15.37 3.54
C VAL A 211 6.95 -15.79 2.10
N ARG A 212 8.23 -15.85 1.73
CA ARG A 212 8.69 -16.24 0.40
C ARG A 212 9.40 -17.58 0.43
N LEU A 213 9.27 -18.32 -0.66
CA LEU A 213 9.95 -19.59 -0.91
C LEU A 213 10.79 -19.48 -2.18
N ASP A 214 12.09 -19.76 -2.04
CA ASP A 214 12.96 -20.10 -3.14
C ASP A 214 13.16 -21.61 -3.17
N ASN A 215 12.78 -22.24 -4.28
CA ASN A 215 12.88 -23.68 -4.47
C ASN A 215 13.14 -24.03 -5.94
N ASP A 216 14.22 -24.76 -6.19
CA ASP A 216 14.55 -25.32 -7.51
C ASP A 216 14.53 -26.85 -7.55
N GLN A 217 14.30 -27.53 -6.42
CA GLN A 217 14.44 -28.99 -6.30
C GLN A 217 13.31 -29.77 -6.97
N GLY A 218 12.10 -29.20 -7.01
CA GLY A 218 10.94 -29.87 -7.57
C GLY A 218 9.63 -29.35 -7.01
N PRO A 219 8.49 -29.80 -7.55
CA PRO A 219 7.18 -29.36 -7.12
C PRO A 219 6.91 -29.71 -5.64
N VAL A 220 6.35 -28.76 -4.90
CA VAL A 220 6.05 -28.87 -3.47
C VAL A 220 4.63 -29.39 -3.28
N SER A 221 4.47 -30.47 -2.52
CA SER A 221 3.17 -31.08 -2.21
C SER A 221 2.58 -30.61 -0.87
N ALA A 222 3.42 -30.19 0.07
CA ALA A 222 3.01 -29.64 1.35
C ALA A 222 4.12 -28.79 1.96
N TYR A 223 3.78 -27.85 2.82
CA TYR A 223 4.77 -27.11 3.60
C TYR A 223 4.24 -26.67 4.96
N THR A 224 5.15 -26.46 5.89
CA THR A 224 4.89 -25.84 7.19
C THR A 224 5.78 -24.61 7.33
N VAL A 225 5.21 -23.52 7.83
CA VAL A 225 5.89 -22.28 8.20
C VAL A 225 5.55 -21.93 9.63
N THR A 226 6.56 -21.67 10.45
CA THR A 226 6.40 -21.18 11.80
C THR A 226 7.24 -19.92 12.02
N LEU A 227 6.58 -18.83 12.42
CA LEU A 227 7.21 -17.56 12.73
C LEU A 227 6.99 -17.20 14.20
N ASP A 228 8.09 -17.03 14.93
CA ASP A 228 8.11 -16.46 16.28
C ASP A 228 8.25 -14.94 16.23
N HIS A 229 7.67 -14.26 17.21
CA HIS A 229 7.75 -12.81 17.35
C HIS A 229 7.90 -12.37 18.82
N GLY A 230 8.41 -11.15 19.01
CA GLY A 230 8.49 -10.52 20.33
C GLY A 230 7.13 -10.10 20.87
N ALA A 231 7.07 -9.83 22.18
CA ALA A 231 5.84 -9.48 22.89
C ALA A 231 5.22 -8.13 22.50
N ALA A 232 5.99 -7.25 21.85
CA ALA A 232 5.49 -5.96 21.33
C ALA A 232 4.63 -6.11 20.06
N LEU A 233 4.52 -7.32 19.51
CA LEU A 233 3.64 -7.63 18.39
C LEU A 233 2.56 -8.63 18.82
N ILE A 234 1.37 -8.45 18.25
CA ILE A 234 0.28 -9.41 18.27
C ILE A 234 0.11 -9.90 16.82
N LEU A 235 0.15 -11.22 16.61
CA LEU A 235 -0.23 -11.82 15.34
C LEU A 235 -1.76 -11.89 15.25
N GLU A 236 -2.36 -11.14 14.34
CA GLU A 236 -3.83 -11.10 14.17
C GLU A 236 -4.34 -12.20 13.24
N SER A 237 -3.65 -12.41 12.12
CA SER A 237 -4.08 -13.38 11.11
C SER A 237 -2.90 -14.00 10.37
N ILE A 238 -3.16 -15.20 9.83
CA ILE A 238 -2.30 -15.88 8.87
C ILE A 238 -3.21 -16.30 7.72
N ASP A 239 -2.81 -16.00 6.48
CA ASP A 239 -3.55 -16.42 5.30
C ASP A 239 -2.60 -16.73 4.13
N ILE A 240 -3.18 -17.21 3.04
CA ILE A 240 -2.49 -17.42 1.77
C ILE A 240 -3.11 -16.56 0.66
N ASP A 241 -3.92 -15.56 0.98
CA ASP A 241 -4.64 -14.78 -0.03
C ASP A 241 -3.67 -14.01 -0.94
N ALA A 242 -3.98 -13.98 -2.24
CA ALA A 242 -3.11 -13.39 -3.26
C ALA A 242 -1.68 -13.97 -3.32
N THR A 243 -1.44 -15.17 -2.77
CA THR A 243 -0.16 -15.88 -2.85
C THR A 243 -0.12 -16.91 -3.98
N ALA A 244 1.07 -17.45 -4.27
CA ALA A 244 1.23 -18.56 -5.20
C ALA A 244 0.52 -19.84 -4.72
N ALA A 245 0.47 -20.07 -3.40
CA ALA A 245 -0.24 -21.21 -2.84
C ALA A 245 -1.75 -21.13 -3.06
N PHE A 246 -2.34 -19.94 -2.92
CA PHE A 246 -3.75 -19.71 -3.23
C PHE A 246 -4.04 -19.80 -4.72
N ALA A 247 -3.15 -19.26 -5.57
CA ALA A 247 -3.32 -19.32 -7.02
C ALA A 247 -3.28 -20.75 -7.56
N VAL A 248 -2.44 -21.61 -6.98
CA VAL A 248 -2.41 -23.03 -7.31
C VAL A 248 -3.67 -23.71 -6.80
N GLY A 249 -4.17 -23.34 -5.62
CA GLY A 249 -5.43 -23.81 -5.05
C GLY A 249 -5.25 -24.84 -3.95
N ALA A 250 -4.42 -24.55 -2.94
CA ALA A 250 -4.18 -25.46 -1.82
C ALA A 250 -5.48 -25.99 -1.18
N GLU A 251 -5.54 -27.30 -0.91
CA GLU A 251 -6.75 -27.98 -0.45
C GLU A 251 -6.89 -28.05 1.08
N SER A 252 -5.78 -28.05 1.82
CA SER A 252 -5.77 -27.95 3.28
C SER A 252 -4.88 -26.78 3.68
N VAL A 253 -5.43 -25.86 4.47
CA VAL A 253 -4.72 -24.70 5.01
C VAL A 253 -5.13 -24.59 6.48
N ASP A 254 -4.22 -24.96 7.37
CA ASP A 254 -4.44 -24.96 8.81
C ASP A 254 -3.53 -23.93 9.48
N THR A 255 -4.11 -23.07 10.30
CA THR A 255 -3.39 -21.99 10.98
C THR A 255 -3.54 -22.09 12.49
N THR A 256 -2.46 -21.90 13.23
CA THR A 256 -2.48 -21.77 14.69
C THR A 256 -1.80 -20.48 15.09
N ILE A 257 -2.52 -19.60 15.79
CA ILE A 257 -2.00 -18.34 16.31
C ILE A 257 -1.79 -18.48 17.82
N GLY A 258 -0.54 -18.36 18.25
CA GLY A 258 -0.11 -18.28 19.63
C GLY A 258 0.18 -16.85 20.07
N SER A 259 0.53 -16.67 21.34
CA SER A 259 0.85 -15.33 21.89
C SER A 259 2.21 -14.78 21.47
N SER A 260 3.07 -15.62 20.91
CA SER A 260 4.44 -15.26 20.51
C SER A 260 4.90 -16.02 19.26
N SER A 261 3.97 -16.70 18.58
CA SER A 261 4.26 -17.51 17.41
C SER A 261 3.02 -17.74 16.55
N GLY A 262 3.22 -17.95 15.26
CA GLY A 262 2.20 -18.38 14.32
C GLY A 262 2.67 -19.59 13.52
N VAL A 263 1.80 -20.57 13.34
CA VAL A 263 2.06 -21.77 12.53
C VAL A 263 1.07 -21.83 11.38
N LEU A 264 1.57 -22.09 10.19
CA LEU A 264 0.81 -22.38 8.98
C LEU A 264 1.20 -23.76 8.45
N GLU A 265 0.22 -24.61 8.20
CA GLU A 265 0.37 -25.90 7.51
C GLU A 265 -0.45 -25.88 6.23
N VAL A 266 0.19 -26.21 5.10
CA VAL A 266 -0.46 -26.24 3.79
C VAL A 266 -0.22 -27.57 3.10
N VAL A 267 -1.29 -28.16 2.57
CA VAL A 267 -1.25 -29.37 1.73
C VAL A 267 -2.02 -29.10 0.45
N PHE A 268 -1.38 -29.34 -0.70
CA PHE A 268 -1.98 -29.03 -2.00
C PHE A 268 -2.99 -30.07 -2.48
N ASP A 269 -2.77 -31.35 -2.20
CA ASP A 269 -3.61 -32.45 -2.68
C ASP A 269 -3.96 -33.36 -1.50
N ALA A 270 -4.95 -32.93 -0.72
CA ALA A 270 -5.35 -33.56 0.54
C ALA A 270 -6.67 -34.33 0.43
N VAL A 271 -7.48 -34.06 -0.60
CA VAL A 271 -8.85 -34.54 -0.74
C VAL A 271 -9.01 -35.35 -2.03
N PRO A 272 -9.63 -36.55 -1.99
CA PRO A 272 -9.92 -37.30 -3.22
C PRO A 272 -10.85 -36.53 -4.18
N PRO A 273 -10.64 -36.59 -5.50
CA PRO A 273 -9.60 -37.37 -6.20
C PRO A 273 -8.22 -36.70 -6.10
N PHE A 274 -7.18 -37.50 -5.83
CA PHE A 274 -5.81 -37.00 -5.75
C PHE A 274 -5.28 -36.64 -7.14
N ASP A 275 -5.50 -35.39 -7.55
CA ASP A 275 -5.25 -34.92 -8.91
C ASP A 275 -3.77 -34.51 -9.13
N GLY A 276 -2.92 -34.67 -8.12
CA GLY A 276 -1.47 -34.41 -8.19
C GLY A 276 -1.11 -32.93 -8.11
N GLN A 277 -1.96 -32.12 -7.47
CA GLN A 277 -1.77 -30.68 -7.35
C GLN A 277 -0.52 -30.36 -6.52
N THR A 278 0.32 -29.47 -7.04
CA THR A 278 1.58 -29.08 -6.39
C THR A 278 1.92 -27.62 -6.69
N LEU A 279 2.65 -26.98 -5.79
CA LEU A 279 3.25 -25.67 -6.04
C LEU A 279 4.52 -25.86 -6.90
N PRO A 280 4.63 -25.19 -8.05
CA PRO A 280 5.79 -25.34 -8.93
C PRO A 280 7.06 -24.76 -8.30
N VAL A 281 8.21 -25.15 -8.86
CA VAL A 281 9.51 -24.51 -8.55
C VAL A 281 9.49 -23.02 -8.91
N GLY A 282 10.29 -22.23 -8.21
CA GLY A 282 10.42 -20.80 -8.46
C GLY A 282 11.24 -20.10 -7.38
N THR A 283 11.54 -18.84 -7.65
CA THR A 283 12.23 -17.95 -6.71
C THR A 283 11.29 -16.86 -6.25
N GLU A 284 11.47 -16.38 -5.02
CA GLU A 284 10.70 -15.28 -4.43
C GLU A 284 9.18 -15.52 -4.46
N LEU A 285 8.75 -16.80 -4.48
CA LEU A 285 7.34 -17.16 -4.50
C LEU A 285 6.72 -16.79 -3.16
N THR A 286 5.82 -15.81 -3.13
CA THR A 286 5.06 -15.51 -1.91
C THR A 286 4.08 -16.67 -1.66
N ILE A 287 4.15 -17.28 -0.49
CA ILE A 287 3.38 -18.49 -0.13
C ILE A 287 2.49 -18.31 1.09
N ALA A 288 2.67 -17.25 1.87
CA ALA A 288 1.84 -16.92 3.02
C ALA A 288 1.95 -15.44 3.40
N ASN A 289 0.96 -14.94 4.13
CA ASN A 289 0.97 -13.61 4.74
C ASN A 289 0.72 -13.75 6.25
N PHE A 290 1.57 -13.13 7.06
CA PHE A 290 1.40 -13.03 8.51
C PHE A 290 1.13 -11.57 8.86
N SER A 291 -0.05 -11.27 9.40
CA SER A 291 -0.47 -9.89 9.70
C SER A 291 -0.33 -9.61 11.19
N TYR A 292 0.50 -8.62 11.52
CA TYR A 292 0.81 -8.21 12.88
C TYR A 292 0.22 -6.84 13.17
N VAL A 293 -0.11 -6.61 14.43
CA VAL A 293 -0.34 -5.28 15.01
C VAL A 293 0.59 -5.07 16.20
N CYS A 294 1.01 -3.83 16.45
CA CYS A 294 1.77 -3.51 17.66
C CYS A 294 0.86 -3.55 18.89
N ASP A 295 1.32 -4.20 19.97
CA ASP A 295 0.58 -4.29 21.25
C ASP A 295 0.38 -2.88 21.84
N ASP A 296 1.44 -2.08 21.82
CA ASP A 296 1.43 -0.64 22.09
C ASP A 296 2.16 0.09 20.95
N VAL A 297 1.49 1.03 20.29
CA VAL A 297 2.11 1.89 19.28
C VAL A 297 2.95 2.95 20.01
N PRO A 298 4.26 3.09 19.72
CA PRO A 298 5.07 4.14 20.34
C PRO A 298 4.50 5.52 20.02
N ILE A 299 4.42 6.40 21.01
CA ILE A 299 3.96 7.78 20.83
C ILE A 299 5.17 8.72 20.82
N LEU A 300 5.23 9.65 19.88
CA LEU A 300 6.29 10.64 19.79
C LEU A 300 6.46 11.42 21.13
N PRO A 301 7.69 11.78 21.52
CA PRO A 301 8.96 11.61 20.80
C PRO A 301 9.66 10.26 21.07
N ALA A 302 8.94 9.23 21.57
CA ALA A 302 9.53 7.91 21.72
C ALA A 302 9.98 7.37 20.35
N PRO A 303 11.15 6.71 20.25
CA PRO A 303 11.61 6.16 18.99
C PRO A 303 10.74 4.97 18.56
N SER A 304 10.59 4.78 17.25
CA SER A 304 9.99 3.56 16.68
C SER A 304 10.70 2.31 17.20
N GLU A 305 9.93 1.26 17.49
CA GLU A 305 10.44 0.00 18.01
C GLU A 305 10.57 -1.03 16.88
N THR A 306 11.69 -1.75 16.83
CA THR A 306 11.92 -2.84 15.86
C THR A 306 11.85 -4.18 16.56
N VAL A 307 10.94 -5.03 16.11
CA VAL A 307 10.68 -6.35 16.70
C VAL A 307 11.07 -7.42 15.69
N ALA A 308 11.91 -8.38 16.12
CA ALA A 308 12.35 -9.47 15.24
C ALA A 308 11.21 -10.45 14.95
N ILE A 309 11.19 -10.95 13.72
CA ILE A 309 10.36 -12.07 13.25
C ILE A 309 11.31 -13.19 12.84
N GLU A 310 11.23 -14.32 13.52
CA GLU A 310 12.18 -15.42 13.36
C GLU A 310 11.49 -16.70 12.94
N PHE A 311 12.01 -17.37 11.91
CA PHE A 311 11.63 -18.73 11.62
C PHE A 311 12.07 -19.64 12.77
N SER A 312 11.12 -20.40 13.31
CA SER A 312 11.34 -21.16 14.54
C SER A 312 10.40 -22.36 14.57
N GLY A 313 10.94 -23.57 14.59
CA GLY A 313 10.12 -24.79 14.62
C GLY A 313 10.58 -25.85 13.64
N ILE A 314 9.66 -26.71 13.23
CA ILE A 314 9.87 -27.81 12.27
C ILE A 314 9.42 -27.34 10.89
N ASP A 315 9.99 -26.24 10.42
CA ASP A 315 9.75 -25.75 9.06
C ASP A 315 10.15 -26.84 8.07
N THR A 316 9.19 -27.26 7.26
CA THR A 316 9.38 -28.33 6.29
C THR A 316 8.74 -27.99 4.97
N VAL A 317 9.40 -28.40 3.90
CA VAL A 317 8.89 -28.40 2.54
C VAL A 317 8.88 -29.84 2.07
N THR A 318 7.73 -30.36 1.66
CA THR A 318 7.60 -31.73 1.17
C THR A 318 7.69 -31.73 -0.36
N ILE A 319 8.70 -32.42 -0.89
CA ILE A 319 8.97 -32.55 -2.33
C ILE A 319 9.04 -34.03 -2.66
N GLY A 320 8.24 -34.48 -3.62
CA GLY A 320 8.18 -35.90 -3.99
C GLY A 320 7.81 -36.83 -2.83
N GLY A 321 7.03 -36.34 -1.85
CA GLY A 321 6.64 -37.08 -0.64
C GLY A 321 7.71 -37.17 0.45
N LEU A 322 8.85 -36.50 0.30
CA LEU A 322 9.92 -36.45 1.30
C LEU A 322 10.01 -35.05 1.93
N PRO A 323 10.16 -34.94 3.27
CA PRO A 323 10.31 -33.66 3.93
C PRO A 323 11.74 -33.14 3.85
N PHE A 324 11.89 -31.85 3.57
CA PHE A 324 13.15 -31.11 3.56
C PHE A 324 13.06 -29.93 4.52
N THR A 325 14.15 -29.62 5.21
CA THR A 325 14.25 -28.41 6.03
C THR A 325 14.87 -27.29 5.18
N PRO A 326 14.13 -26.20 4.92
CA PRO A 326 14.67 -25.06 4.20
C PRO A 326 15.72 -24.33 5.04
N SER A 327 16.65 -23.65 4.37
CA SER A 327 17.39 -22.56 5.01
C SER A 327 16.44 -21.37 5.25
N VAL A 328 16.78 -20.49 6.19
CA VAL A 328 15.87 -19.40 6.59
C VAL A 328 16.58 -18.04 6.60
N GLU A 329 15.85 -17.00 6.24
CA GLU A 329 16.25 -15.59 6.37
C GLU A 329 15.18 -14.81 7.14
N ASN A 330 15.52 -14.48 8.39
CA ASN A 330 14.65 -13.78 9.33
C ASN A 330 14.48 -12.29 8.95
N GLY A 331 13.48 -11.66 9.56
CA GLY A 331 13.14 -10.26 9.31
C GLY A 331 12.73 -9.51 10.57
N SER A 332 12.05 -8.39 10.38
CA SER A 332 11.55 -7.58 11.48
C SER A 332 10.30 -6.80 11.09
N VAL A 333 9.49 -6.44 12.07
CA VAL A 333 8.44 -5.43 11.96
C VAL A 333 8.89 -4.19 12.74
N VAL A 334 8.65 -3.01 12.18
CA VAL A 334 8.92 -1.73 12.83
C VAL A 334 7.59 -1.11 13.22
N CYS A 335 7.33 -1.07 14.53
CA CYS A 335 6.25 -0.29 15.12
C CYS A 335 6.63 1.19 15.03
N VAL A 336 6.11 1.86 13.99
CA VAL A 336 6.42 3.27 13.70
C VAL A 336 5.78 4.15 14.76
N ALA A 337 6.59 4.99 15.41
CA ALA A 337 6.06 5.94 16.38
C ALA A 337 5.05 6.91 15.73
N GLN A 338 3.92 7.13 16.38
CA GLN A 338 2.86 8.02 15.92
C GLN A 338 2.76 9.27 16.81
N PRO A 339 2.27 10.40 16.30
CA PRO A 339 1.86 11.53 17.13
C PRO A 339 0.85 11.15 18.22
N ALA A 340 0.79 11.91 19.30
CA ALA A 340 -0.21 11.72 20.33
C ALA A 340 -1.58 12.21 19.84
N PRO A 341 -2.67 11.46 20.04
CA PRO A 341 -4.02 11.92 19.72
C PRO A 341 -4.58 12.81 20.85
N ASP A 342 -3.84 13.85 21.23
CA ASP A 342 -4.19 14.76 22.33
C ASP A 342 -4.44 16.21 21.90
N THR A 343 -4.55 16.45 20.59
CA THR A 343 -5.02 17.72 20.04
C THR A 343 -6.50 17.95 20.38
N ALA A 344 -6.86 19.20 20.66
CA ALA A 344 -8.23 19.63 20.92
C ALA A 344 -8.61 20.87 20.11
N PHE A 345 -9.81 20.86 19.53
CA PHE A 345 -10.39 22.03 18.85
C PHE A 345 -11.56 22.59 19.64
N ARG A 346 -11.65 23.92 19.73
CA ARG A 346 -12.71 24.61 20.47
C ARG A 346 -13.23 25.82 19.70
N ILE A 347 -14.54 26.08 19.81
CA ILE A 347 -15.19 27.28 19.29
C ILE A 347 -15.56 28.18 20.46
N GLY A 348 -15.30 29.48 20.38
CA GLY A 348 -15.68 30.41 21.42
C GLY A 348 -15.12 31.82 21.23
N THR A 349 -14.74 32.44 22.35
CA THR A 349 -14.03 33.72 22.38
C THR A 349 -12.61 33.51 22.90
N ALA A 350 -11.69 34.40 22.54
CA ALA A 350 -10.32 34.36 23.06
C ALA A 350 -10.24 34.45 24.61
N THR A 351 -11.29 34.93 25.28
CA THR A 351 -11.35 35.10 26.74
C THR A 351 -12.20 34.05 27.46
N GLY A 352 -12.85 33.13 26.72
CA GLY A 352 -13.80 32.17 27.27
C GLY A 352 -15.13 32.77 27.73
N ALA A 353 -15.39 34.05 27.42
CA ALA A 353 -16.66 34.69 27.64
C ALA A 353 -17.75 34.10 26.72
N PRO A 354 -19.05 34.12 27.13
CA PRO A 354 -20.16 33.73 26.27
C PRO A 354 -20.21 34.55 24.98
N LEU A 355 -20.56 33.90 23.86
CA LEU A 355 -20.83 34.58 22.60
C LEU A 355 -22.24 35.19 22.66
N LEU A 356 -22.31 36.51 22.81
CA LEU A 356 -23.56 37.27 22.87
C LEU A 356 -23.68 38.18 21.66
N ALA A 357 -24.86 38.21 21.04
CA ALA A 357 -25.15 39.09 19.91
C ALA A 357 -26.61 39.58 19.91
N ALA A 358 -26.84 40.77 19.37
CA ALA A 358 -28.19 41.27 19.09
C ALA A 358 -28.62 40.87 17.67
N PRO A 359 -29.94 40.84 17.38
CA PRO A 359 -30.44 40.64 16.03
C PRO A 359 -29.88 41.70 15.06
N GLY A 360 -29.30 41.25 13.94
CA GLY A 360 -28.66 42.11 12.94
C GLY A 360 -27.19 42.43 13.19
N GLN A 361 -26.64 42.07 14.36
CA GLN A 361 -25.25 42.34 14.70
C GLN A 361 -24.32 41.33 14.02
N THR A 362 -23.15 41.79 13.59
CA THR A 362 -22.01 40.94 13.21
C THR A 362 -21.05 40.77 14.39
N ILE A 363 -20.69 39.53 14.73
CA ILE A 363 -19.72 39.21 15.77
C ILE A 363 -18.61 38.25 15.28
N PRO A 364 -17.38 38.37 15.80
CA PRO A 364 -16.32 37.41 15.51
C PRO A 364 -16.50 36.14 16.37
N VAL A 365 -16.52 34.98 15.72
CA VAL A 365 -16.41 33.67 16.37
C VAL A 365 -14.98 33.19 16.25
N THR A 366 -14.34 32.90 17.39
CA THR A 366 -12.93 32.50 17.46
C THR A 366 -12.79 30.99 17.54
N PHE A 367 -11.82 30.45 16.79
CA PHE A 367 -11.42 29.05 16.84
C PHE A 367 -10.12 28.92 17.61
N LEU A 368 -10.07 27.96 18.52
CA LEU A 368 -8.95 27.70 19.40
C LEU A 368 -8.44 26.27 19.23
N VAL A 369 -7.13 26.13 19.40
CA VAL A 369 -6.43 24.85 19.36
C VAL A 369 -5.63 24.67 20.65
N ALA A 370 -5.57 23.44 21.15
CA ALA A 370 -4.61 23.00 22.15
C ALA A 370 -3.94 21.72 21.65
N ASP A 371 -2.65 21.60 21.88
CA ASP A 371 -1.86 20.41 21.60
C ASP A 371 -0.74 20.30 22.65
N PRO A 372 -0.87 19.40 23.64
CA PRO A 372 0.08 19.31 24.76
C PRO A 372 1.46 18.77 24.42
N SER A 373 1.67 18.16 23.25
CA SER A 373 2.77 17.21 23.05
C SER A 373 3.60 17.42 21.77
N ASP A 374 2.99 17.73 20.63
CA ASP A 374 3.63 17.57 19.31
C ASP A 374 3.79 18.89 18.55
N GLY A 375 2.82 19.80 18.66
CA GLY A 375 2.77 21.03 17.87
C GLY A 375 2.31 20.77 16.43
N LEU A 376 1.53 21.69 15.87
CA LEU A 376 0.82 21.42 14.60
C LEU A 376 1.48 22.11 13.41
N GLN A 377 1.59 21.39 12.29
CA GLN A 377 1.95 21.95 10.98
C GLN A 377 0.74 22.51 10.23
N GLY A 378 -0.46 22.18 10.69
CA GLY A 378 -1.70 22.59 10.06
C GLY A 378 -2.91 21.95 10.73
N PHE A 379 -4.09 22.34 10.27
CA PHE A 379 -5.35 21.78 10.74
C PHE A 379 -6.45 21.96 9.70
N GLN A 380 -7.47 21.12 9.80
CA GLN A 380 -8.70 21.19 9.04
C GLN A 380 -9.87 21.06 10.02
N MET A 381 -10.86 21.94 9.89
CA MET A 381 -12.06 21.95 10.73
C MET A 381 -13.32 21.94 9.87
N GLY A 382 -14.27 21.10 10.25
CA GLY A 382 -15.63 21.05 9.72
C GLY A 382 -16.62 21.44 10.81
N ILE A 383 -17.50 22.39 10.53
CA ILE A 383 -18.43 22.96 11.50
C ILE A 383 -19.83 23.04 10.90
N THR A 384 -20.85 22.66 11.67
CA THR A 384 -22.25 22.99 11.40
C THR A 384 -22.70 24.11 12.32
N PHE A 385 -23.56 24.98 11.82
CA PHE A 385 -24.10 26.08 12.62
C PHE A 385 -25.59 26.33 12.36
N GLY A 386 -26.26 26.93 13.34
CA GLY A 386 -27.67 27.33 13.18
C GLY A 386 -27.80 28.46 12.16
N CYS A 387 -28.64 28.25 11.14
CA CYS A 387 -28.82 29.17 10.01
C CYS A 387 -29.51 30.50 10.37
N GLU A 388 -29.89 30.69 11.65
CA GLU A 388 -30.24 32.00 12.20
C GLU A 388 -29.02 32.95 12.29
N ALA A 389 -27.80 32.42 12.15
CA ALA A 389 -26.59 33.18 11.91
C ALA A 389 -26.03 32.86 10.51
N MET A 390 -25.41 33.85 9.87
CA MET A 390 -24.77 33.71 8.57
C MET A 390 -23.29 34.01 8.68
N ALA A 391 -22.43 33.13 8.19
CA ALA A 391 -21.02 33.45 8.01
C ALA A 391 -20.86 34.53 6.93
N THR A 392 -20.09 35.57 7.21
CA THR A 392 -19.95 36.78 6.35
C THR A 392 -18.51 37.08 5.96
N SER A 393 -17.54 36.40 6.55
CA SER A 393 -16.12 36.51 6.19
C SER A 393 -15.51 35.14 5.96
N LEU A 394 -14.39 35.12 5.23
CA LEU A 394 -13.49 33.97 5.24
C LEU A 394 -12.77 33.90 6.60
N PHE A 395 -12.10 32.78 6.86
CA PHE A 395 -11.31 32.57 8.06
C PHE A 395 -10.09 33.52 8.08
N GLU A 396 -10.03 34.36 9.11
CA GLU A 396 -8.91 35.26 9.35
C GLU A 396 -8.01 34.69 10.43
N VAL A 397 -6.81 34.25 10.05
CA VAL A 397 -5.79 33.73 10.98
C VAL A 397 -5.31 34.80 11.96
N THR A 398 -4.97 34.38 13.18
CA THR A 398 -4.39 35.24 14.22
C THR A 398 -3.28 34.53 14.98
N GLY A 399 -2.53 35.28 15.79
CA GLY A 399 -1.42 34.74 16.58
C GLY A 399 -0.38 34.06 15.69
N GLU A 400 0.11 32.91 16.14
CA GLU A 400 1.13 32.13 15.42
C GLU A 400 0.62 31.53 14.10
N ALA A 401 -0.70 31.29 13.97
CA ALA A 401 -1.30 30.85 12.71
C ALA A 401 -1.21 31.91 11.60
N SER A 402 -0.91 33.18 11.93
CA SER A 402 -0.68 34.23 10.93
C SER A 402 0.54 33.97 10.03
N GLN A 403 1.39 33.02 10.42
CA GLN A 403 2.52 32.55 9.61
C GLN A 403 2.10 31.53 8.54
N ALA A 404 0.82 31.14 8.49
CA ALA A 404 0.34 30.16 7.55
C ALA A 404 0.55 30.55 6.09
N GLU A 405 1.11 29.64 5.32
CA GLU A 405 1.32 29.82 3.88
C GLU A 405 0.11 29.41 3.05
N PHE A 406 -0.75 28.55 3.59
CA PHE A 406 -2.03 28.19 2.99
C PHE A 406 -3.14 28.35 4.03
N VAL A 407 -4.12 29.18 3.70
CA VAL A 407 -5.36 29.35 4.44
C VAL A 407 -6.46 29.34 3.40
N ASP A 408 -7.39 28.41 3.56
CA ASP A 408 -8.61 28.36 2.76
C ASP A 408 -9.80 28.09 3.67
N SER A 409 -10.94 28.64 3.32
CA SER A 409 -12.17 28.43 4.07
C SER A 409 -13.36 28.64 3.15
N ASN A 410 -14.41 27.87 3.36
CA ASN A 410 -15.66 28.04 2.65
C ASN A 410 -16.82 27.91 3.63
N TYR A 411 -17.92 28.60 3.36
CA TYR A 411 -19.12 28.51 4.18
C TYR A 411 -20.35 28.42 3.29
N ASP A 412 -21.31 27.61 3.73
CA ASP A 412 -22.65 27.53 3.19
C ASP A 412 -23.65 28.12 4.19
N ASN A 413 -24.47 29.05 3.69
CA ASN A 413 -25.53 29.70 4.46
C ASN A 413 -26.94 29.31 3.92
N ASP A 414 -27.06 28.39 2.97
CA ASP A 414 -28.34 27.94 2.41
C ASP A 414 -28.83 26.66 3.11
N PRO A 415 -29.84 26.74 4.00
CA PRO A 415 -30.37 25.53 4.65
C PRO A 415 -31.18 24.59 3.74
N LEU A 416 -31.40 24.92 2.46
CA LEU A 416 -32.44 24.30 1.62
C LEU A 416 -31.93 23.27 0.61
N ASP A 417 -30.63 23.09 0.47
CA ASP A 417 -30.00 22.16 -0.46
C ASP A 417 -29.71 20.77 0.14
N GLY A 418 -29.73 20.64 1.46
CA GLY A 418 -29.93 19.36 2.16
C GLY A 418 -28.83 18.92 3.11
N ASP A 419 -27.78 19.72 3.27
CA ASP A 419 -26.68 19.57 4.24
C ASP A 419 -26.71 20.66 5.33
N GLY A 420 -27.39 21.78 5.10
CA GLY A 420 -27.62 22.80 6.12
C GLY A 420 -26.53 23.87 6.10
N CYS A 421 -26.38 24.64 7.18
CA CYS A 421 -25.34 25.67 7.20
C CYS A 421 -24.03 25.09 7.75
N GLU A 422 -22.99 25.16 6.91
CA GLU A 422 -21.69 24.52 7.14
C GLU A 422 -20.54 25.52 6.96
N LEU A 423 -19.45 25.29 7.68
CA LEU A 423 -18.19 26.04 7.57
C LEU A 423 -17.04 25.05 7.54
N VAL A 424 -16.16 25.20 6.55
CA VAL A 424 -14.92 24.44 6.41
C VAL A 424 -13.75 25.41 6.52
N ILE A 425 -12.74 25.02 7.28
CA ILE A 425 -11.48 25.77 7.45
C ILE A 425 -10.32 24.81 7.21
N GLY A 426 -9.35 25.22 6.40
CA GLY A 426 -8.10 24.49 6.18
C GLY A 426 -6.90 25.43 6.28
N VAL A 427 -5.93 25.05 7.10
CA VAL A 427 -4.71 25.83 7.34
C VAL A 427 -3.49 24.92 7.26
N LEU A 428 -2.46 25.32 6.50
CA LEU A 428 -1.13 24.72 6.52
C LEU A 428 -0.09 25.81 6.75
N LEU A 429 0.81 25.57 7.70
CA LEU A 429 1.85 26.51 8.06
C LEU A 429 2.96 26.57 7.01
N ASP A 430 3.31 25.43 6.43
CA ASP A 430 4.40 25.30 5.47
C ASP A 430 3.92 24.54 4.23
N ALA A 431 3.56 25.29 3.18
CA ALA A 431 2.95 24.74 1.96
C ALA A 431 3.77 25.06 0.71
N LEU A 432 4.74 25.98 0.79
CA LEU A 432 5.48 26.54 -0.33
C LEU A 432 7.00 26.49 -0.05
N PRO A 433 7.83 26.12 -1.04
CA PRO A 433 9.28 26.17 -0.87
C PRO A 433 9.80 27.61 -0.65
N PRO A 434 10.82 27.83 0.22
CA PRO A 434 11.54 26.83 1.00
C PRO A 434 10.77 26.38 2.25
N PHE A 435 10.77 25.08 2.52
CA PHE A 435 10.16 24.53 3.73
C PHE A 435 11.05 24.85 4.94
N ASP A 436 10.56 25.76 5.78
CA ASP A 436 11.22 26.24 7.01
C ASP A 436 10.59 25.62 8.28
N ASP A 437 9.62 24.72 8.11
CA ASP A 437 8.85 23.94 9.10
C ASP A 437 8.30 24.77 10.30
N PRO A 438 7.61 25.90 10.08
CA PRO A 438 6.86 26.57 11.15
C PRO A 438 5.84 25.63 11.81
N LEU A 439 5.81 25.65 13.14
CA LEU A 439 4.86 24.90 13.97
C LEU A 439 4.00 25.84 14.80
N LEU A 440 2.73 25.49 14.93
CA LEU A 440 1.87 26.02 15.98
C LEU A 440 2.40 25.57 17.35
N PRO A 441 2.38 26.44 18.36
CA PRO A 441 3.00 26.15 19.65
C PRO A 441 2.32 25.00 20.38
N VAL A 442 3.15 24.18 21.02
CA VAL A 442 2.74 23.17 22.00
C VAL A 442 2.15 23.87 23.23
N SER A 443 0.88 23.63 23.52
CA SER A 443 0.16 24.19 24.66
C SER A 443 -1.00 23.29 25.08
N ALA A 444 -1.07 22.96 26.37
CA ALA A 444 -2.24 22.32 26.97
C ALA A 444 -3.42 23.29 27.15
N ASP A 445 -3.14 24.59 27.23
CA ASP A 445 -4.16 25.64 27.30
C ASP A 445 -4.56 26.06 25.88
N PRO A 446 -5.86 26.05 25.53
CA PRO A 446 -6.32 26.48 24.21
C PRO A 446 -5.97 27.93 23.91
N TYR A 447 -5.46 28.19 22.71
CA TYR A 447 -5.14 29.53 22.22
C TYR A 447 -5.80 29.80 20.86
N PRO A 448 -6.11 31.06 20.55
CA PRO A 448 -6.81 31.41 19.31
C PRO A 448 -5.91 31.24 18.08
N VAL A 449 -6.46 30.62 17.03
CA VAL A 449 -5.80 30.44 15.73
C VAL A 449 -6.45 31.25 14.60
N GLY A 450 -7.69 31.70 14.79
CA GLY A 450 -8.34 32.64 13.87
C GLY A 450 -9.82 32.82 14.17
N SER A 451 -10.50 33.60 13.33
CA SER A 451 -11.92 33.89 13.50
C SER A 451 -12.69 34.00 12.18
N VAL A 452 -14.01 33.77 12.26
CA VAL A 452 -14.98 34.04 11.19
C VAL A 452 -16.04 35.00 11.72
N GLN A 453 -16.46 35.97 10.91
CA GLN A 453 -17.53 36.90 11.23
C GLN A 453 -18.90 36.27 10.97
N PHE A 454 -19.79 36.30 11.97
CA PHE A 454 -21.17 35.83 11.86
C PHE A 454 -22.15 36.98 12.06
N GLU A 455 -23.05 37.20 11.10
CA GLU A 455 -24.19 38.12 11.22
C GLU A 455 -25.43 37.37 11.70
N ILE A 456 -26.09 37.89 12.73
CA ILE A 456 -27.33 37.31 13.25
C ILE A 456 -28.51 37.83 12.45
N ASP A 457 -29.41 36.96 11.99
CA ASP A 457 -30.63 37.38 11.29
C ASP A 457 -31.45 38.34 12.19
N ARG A 458 -31.87 39.47 11.61
CA ARG A 458 -32.63 40.53 12.30
C ARG A 458 -33.99 40.06 12.84
N SER A 459 -34.50 38.95 12.33
CA SER A 459 -35.75 38.33 12.77
C SER A 459 -35.58 37.32 13.90
N THR A 460 -34.34 36.95 14.23
CA THR A 460 -34.04 36.02 15.31
C THR A 460 -34.45 36.62 16.65
N ALA A 461 -35.26 35.88 17.41
CA ALA A 461 -35.77 36.37 18.69
C ALA A 461 -34.67 36.37 19.77
N PRO A 462 -34.63 37.38 20.65
CA PRO A 462 -33.83 37.30 21.87
C PRO A 462 -34.17 36.06 22.71
N GLY A 463 -33.13 35.43 23.25
CA GLY A 463 -33.18 34.16 23.97
C GLY A 463 -32.92 32.92 23.11
N THR A 464 -32.81 33.06 21.78
CA THR A 464 -32.37 31.96 20.90
C THR A 464 -30.90 31.63 21.15
N GLU A 465 -30.60 30.33 21.25
CA GLU A 465 -29.23 29.81 21.24
C GLU A 465 -28.97 29.19 19.87
N ILE A 466 -28.01 29.75 19.14
CA ILE A 466 -27.62 29.33 17.79
C ILE A 466 -26.39 28.42 17.95
N PRO A 467 -26.48 27.11 17.71
CA PRO A 467 -25.38 26.19 17.93
C PRO A 467 -24.26 26.38 16.90
N LEU A 468 -23.04 26.10 17.33
CA LEU A 468 -21.80 26.01 16.55
C LEU A 468 -21.11 24.72 16.97
N GLU A 469 -21.15 23.69 16.13
CA GLU A 469 -20.70 22.34 16.48
C GLU A 469 -19.72 21.81 15.43
N PHE A 470 -18.62 21.20 15.88
CA PHE A 470 -17.75 20.46 14.97
C PHE A 470 -18.48 19.23 14.45
N ALA A 471 -18.39 19.01 13.14
CA ALA A 471 -19.02 17.89 12.47
C ALA A 471 -18.21 17.49 11.23
N GLU A 472 -18.46 16.26 10.76
CA GLU A 472 -18.12 15.87 9.41
C GLU A 472 -19.07 16.58 8.43
N VAL A 473 -18.53 17.44 7.58
CA VAL A 473 -19.31 18.30 6.67
C VAL A 473 -18.94 18.02 5.22
N GLY A 474 -19.89 18.19 4.29
CA GLY A 474 -19.64 17.94 2.86
C GLY A 474 -19.00 19.13 2.14
N GLY A 475 -19.23 20.35 2.66
CA GLY A 475 -18.94 21.59 1.94
C GLY A 475 -19.69 21.67 0.60
N GLU A 476 -19.27 22.56 -0.32
CA GLU A 476 -19.86 22.66 -1.67
C GLU A 476 -19.62 21.42 -2.57
N GLY A 477 -19.06 20.32 -2.03
CA GLY A 477 -18.64 19.11 -2.74
C GLY A 477 -19.20 17.82 -2.15
N SER A 478 -18.96 16.69 -2.83
CA SER A 478 -19.35 15.36 -2.32
C SER A 478 -18.24 14.68 -1.48
N VAL A 479 -17.29 15.46 -0.95
CA VAL A 479 -16.16 14.95 -0.16
C VAL A 479 -16.37 15.35 1.29
N ILE A 480 -16.45 14.35 2.17
CA ILE A 480 -16.61 14.59 3.60
C ILE A 480 -15.29 15.15 4.16
N ILE A 481 -15.41 16.25 4.89
CA ILE A 481 -14.33 16.95 5.58
C ILE A 481 -14.36 16.55 7.04
N GLU A 482 -13.33 15.82 7.47
CA GLU A 482 -13.10 15.45 8.87
C GLU A 482 -12.31 16.54 9.61
N ASN A 483 -12.41 16.52 10.94
CA ASN A 483 -11.62 17.39 11.80
C ASN A 483 -10.24 16.76 12.04
N ILE A 484 -9.21 17.34 11.43
CA ILE A 484 -7.87 16.76 11.34
C ILE A 484 -6.83 17.77 11.79
N ALA A 485 -5.83 17.30 12.53
CA ALA A 485 -4.58 17.99 12.79
C ALA A 485 -3.46 17.40 11.91
N VAL A 486 -2.53 18.24 11.46
CA VAL A 486 -1.34 17.79 10.71
C VAL A 486 -0.14 17.82 11.64
N ILE A 487 0.41 16.64 11.95
CA ILE A 487 1.52 16.46 12.88
C ILE A 487 2.52 15.49 12.26
N ASP A 488 3.80 15.88 12.20
CA ASP A 488 4.88 15.11 11.56
C ASP A 488 4.50 14.57 10.16
N PHE A 489 3.85 15.42 9.37
CA PHE A 489 3.32 15.14 8.03
C PHE A 489 2.22 14.06 7.97
N ALA A 490 1.72 13.62 9.11
CA ALA A 490 0.59 12.71 9.23
C ALA A 490 -0.72 13.47 9.52
N SER A 491 -1.83 12.95 9.00
CA SER A 491 -3.18 13.41 9.30
C SER A 491 -3.71 12.67 10.53
N ILE A 492 -3.93 13.40 11.63
CA ILE A 492 -4.39 12.86 12.90
C ILE A 492 -5.83 13.35 13.15
N GLU A 493 -6.76 12.43 13.35
CA GLU A 493 -8.15 12.76 13.67
C GLU A 493 -8.25 13.40 15.06
N VAL A 494 -8.99 14.50 15.16
CA VAL A 494 -9.16 15.24 16.43
C VAL A 494 -10.46 14.83 17.10
N VAL A 495 -10.34 14.25 18.29
CA VAL A 495 -11.49 13.71 19.04
C VAL A 495 -11.97 14.61 20.19
N ASP A 496 -11.13 15.49 20.74
CA ASP A 496 -11.56 16.52 21.73
C ASP A 496 -12.09 17.75 21.00
N LEU A 497 -13.32 17.64 20.51
CA LEU A 497 -14.03 18.67 19.79
C LEU A 497 -15.05 19.35 20.71
N VAL A 498 -14.88 20.65 20.97
CA VAL A 498 -15.77 21.42 21.84
C VAL A 498 -16.42 22.58 21.11
N GLY A 499 -17.67 22.38 20.70
CA GLY A 499 -18.54 23.42 20.15
C GLY A 499 -19.02 24.43 21.20
N THR A 500 -19.86 25.35 20.76
CA THR A 500 -20.47 26.40 21.59
C THR A 500 -21.80 26.85 20.99
N HIS A 501 -22.40 27.92 21.51
CA HIS A 501 -23.54 28.57 20.89
C HIS A 501 -23.44 30.09 20.98
N ILE A 502 -24.05 30.80 20.03
CA ILE A 502 -24.30 32.24 20.12
C ILE A 502 -25.64 32.42 20.82
N THR A 503 -25.67 33.14 21.95
CA THR A 503 -26.92 33.51 22.61
C THR A 503 -27.37 34.87 22.11
N VAL A 504 -28.53 34.89 21.46
CA VAL A 504 -29.16 36.13 21.00
C VAL A 504 -29.75 36.86 22.19
N VAL A 505 -29.40 38.12 22.39
CA VAL A 505 -29.83 38.93 23.53
C VAL A 505 -30.56 40.19 23.08
N ASP A 506 -31.41 40.73 23.95
CA ASP A 506 -32.11 42.00 23.71
C ASP A 506 -31.16 43.16 24.05
N GLY A 507 -31.06 44.14 23.15
CA GLY A 507 -30.16 45.28 23.27
C GLY A 507 -29.61 45.75 21.93
N PHE A 508 -28.87 46.86 21.97
CA PHE A 508 -28.10 47.35 20.82
C PHE A 508 -26.61 47.23 21.13
N PRO A 509 -25.79 46.76 20.18
CA PRO A 509 -24.35 46.78 20.37
C PRO A 509 -23.87 48.21 20.53
N PHE A 510 -22.90 48.42 21.40
CA PHE A 510 -22.28 49.73 21.61
C PHE A 510 -20.80 49.57 21.89
N ARG A 511 -20.07 50.68 21.83
CA ARG A 511 -18.66 50.76 22.22
C ARG A 511 -18.52 51.72 23.40
N ARG A 512 -18.02 51.22 24.52
CA ARG A 512 -17.84 52.01 25.74
C ARG A 512 -16.87 53.17 25.46
N GLY A 513 -17.27 54.37 25.83
CA GLY A 513 -16.53 55.61 25.57
C GLY A 513 -17.01 56.43 24.37
N ASP A 514 -17.68 55.86 23.37
CA ASP A 514 -18.21 56.61 22.22
C ASP A 514 -19.61 57.16 22.57
N VAL A 515 -19.61 58.25 23.32
CA VAL A 515 -20.82 58.89 23.85
C VAL A 515 -21.56 59.66 22.77
N THR A 516 -20.84 60.19 21.78
CA THR A 516 -21.45 60.96 20.69
C THR A 516 -22.01 60.13 19.54
N ASP A 517 -21.79 58.80 19.53
CA ASP A 517 -22.23 57.88 18.47
C ASP A 517 -21.75 58.33 17.08
N ASP A 518 -20.46 58.69 16.98
CA ASP A 518 -19.84 59.08 15.72
C ASP A 518 -18.73 58.13 15.25
N GLY A 519 -18.51 57.04 15.98
CA GLY A 519 -17.53 56.02 15.63
C GLY A 519 -16.11 56.43 15.96
N MET A 520 -15.87 57.59 16.58
CA MET A 520 -14.57 58.02 17.07
C MET A 520 -14.59 58.13 18.60
N LEU A 521 -13.45 57.84 19.24
CA LEU A 521 -13.27 58.08 20.66
C LEU A 521 -12.37 59.29 20.85
N ASP A 522 -12.94 60.44 21.20
CA ASP A 522 -12.21 61.70 21.36
C ASP A 522 -12.74 62.62 22.48
N LEU A 523 -12.28 63.88 22.50
CA LEU A 523 -12.67 64.85 23.53
C LEU A 523 -14.18 65.13 23.54
N SER A 524 -14.83 65.01 22.38
CA SER A 524 -16.25 65.27 22.17
C SER A 524 -17.08 64.30 23.00
N ASP A 525 -16.64 63.05 23.16
CA ASP A 525 -17.28 62.07 24.04
C ASP A 525 -17.20 62.47 25.50
N GLY A 526 -16.04 62.94 25.95
CA GLY A 526 -15.87 63.47 27.31
C GLY A 526 -16.77 64.68 27.58
N ILE A 527 -16.94 65.56 26.60
CA ILE A 527 -17.89 66.69 26.68
C ILE A 527 -19.33 66.17 26.71
N GLY A 528 -19.67 65.19 25.88
CA GLY A 528 -20.98 64.53 25.84
C GLY A 528 -21.35 63.91 27.18
N LEU A 529 -20.41 63.19 27.79
CA LEU A 529 -20.55 62.57 29.11
C LEU A 529 -20.81 63.62 30.20
N LEU A 530 -20.02 64.71 30.24
CA LEU A 530 -20.23 65.80 31.20
C LEU A 530 -21.57 66.51 30.98
N ALA A 531 -21.97 66.73 29.72
CA ALA A 531 -23.26 67.33 29.38
C ALA A 531 -24.42 66.44 29.85
N GLN A 532 -24.28 65.12 29.75
CA GLN A 532 -25.28 64.21 30.33
C GLN A 532 -25.29 64.28 31.87
N LEU A 533 -24.13 64.27 32.51
CA LEU A 533 -24.03 64.26 33.98
C LEU A 533 -24.60 65.55 34.63
N PHE A 534 -24.36 66.72 34.02
CA PHE A 534 -24.72 68.02 34.61
C PHE A 534 -25.93 68.70 33.97
N GLU A 535 -26.23 68.41 32.70
CA GLU A 535 -27.29 69.08 31.93
C GLU A 535 -28.41 68.12 31.50
N ALA A 536 -28.30 66.82 31.84
CA ALA A 536 -29.22 65.76 31.42
C ALA A 536 -29.42 65.72 29.89
N ALA A 537 -28.33 65.99 29.15
CA ALA A 537 -28.31 65.93 27.70
C ALA A 537 -28.57 64.49 27.22
N PRO A 538 -29.57 64.25 26.34
CA PRO A 538 -29.92 62.89 25.94
C PRO A 538 -28.72 62.19 25.28
N ILE A 539 -28.40 60.99 25.76
CA ILE A 539 -27.39 60.11 25.16
C ILE A 539 -28.07 58.94 24.43
N PRO A 540 -27.51 58.44 23.31
CA PRO A 540 -28.12 57.37 22.51
C PRO A 540 -28.16 56.02 23.24
N CYS A 541 -27.14 55.74 24.06
CA CYS A 541 -26.94 54.50 24.79
C CYS A 541 -26.33 54.80 26.15
N PHE A 542 -26.89 54.24 27.23
CA PHE A 542 -26.35 54.44 28.59
C PHE A 542 -24.96 53.83 28.72
N GLY A 543 -24.77 52.65 28.14
CA GLY A 543 -23.52 51.90 28.23
C GLY A 543 -22.29 52.60 27.65
N THR A 544 -22.47 53.59 26.77
CA THR A 544 -21.31 54.34 26.23
C THR A 544 -20.73 55.32 27.23
N SER A 545 -21.53 55.76 28.20
CA SER A 545 -21.19 56.82 29.15
C SER A 545 -20.75 56.31 30.53
N ASP A 546 -21.18 55.11 30.89
CA ASP A 546 -20.63 54.33 32.01
C ASP A 546 -19.29 53.76 31.53
N ILE A 547 -18.15 54.18 32.07
CA ILE A 547 -16.81 53.86 31.54
C ILE A 547 -16.14 52.73 32.31
N ASP A 548 -16.43 52.60 33.61
CA ASP A 548 -15.94 51.47 34.42
C ASP A 548 -16.88 50.25 34.43
N GLY A 549 -18.09 50.38 33.88
CA GLY A 549 -19.04 49.27 33.76
C GLY A 549 -19.75 48.96 35.07
N ASP A 550 -19.91 49.93 35.97
CA ASP A 550 -20.53 49.74 37.29
C ASP A 550 -22.05 49.97 37.31
N ASP A 551 -22.67 50.15 36.14
CA ASP A 551 -24.08 50.47 35.92
C ASP A 551 -24.53 51.81 36.55
N ALA A 552 -23.59 52.70 36.90
CA ALA A 552 -23.85 54.05 37.35
C ALA A 552 -23.13 55.08 36.46
N LEU A 553 -23.68 56.29 36.40
CA LEU A 553 -23.03 57.42 35.74
C LEU A 553 -22.52 58.41 36.79
N SER A 554 -21.23 58.68 36.76
CA SER A 554 -20.52 59.46 37.77
C SER A 554 -19.43 60.35 37.15
N LEU A 555 -18.75 61.12 37.99
CA LEU A 555 -17.57 61.87 37.55
C LEU A 555 -16.34 60.95 37.36
N ASP A 556 -16.36 59.77 37.98
CA ASP A 556 -15.25 58.82 37.86
C ASP A 556 -15.17 58.27 36.43
N ASP A 557 -16.32 58.11 35.75
CA ASP A 557 -16.40 57.75 34.33
C ASP A 557 -15.68 58.75 33.42
N PHE A 558 -15.96 60.04 33.61
CA PHE A 558 -15.28 61.11 32.88
C PHE A 558 -13.77 61.09 33.15
N MET A 559 -13.37 60.90 34.41
CA MET A 559 -11.97 60.85 34.79
C MET A 559 -11.25 59.67 34.13
N LEU A 560 -11.87 58.49 34.11
CA LEU A 560 -11.32 57.30 33.45
C LEU A 560 -11.15 57.51 31.94
N LEU A 561 -12.18 58.03 31.27
CA LEU A 561 -12.10 58.34 29.84
C LEU A 561 -11.01 59.38 29.53
N ALA A 562 -10.89 60.43 30.34
CA ALA A 562 -9.86 61.46 30.14
C ALA A 562 -8.44 60.94 30.42
N ILE A 563 -8.26 60.06 31.41
CA ILE A 563 -6.96 59.42 31.68
C ILE A 563 -6.59 58.48 30.54
N TYR A 564 -7.54 57.71 30.01
CA TYR A 564 -7.31 56.87 28.83
C TYR A 564 -6.88 57.71 27.62
N LEU A 565 -7.62 58.79 27.30
CA LEU A 565 -7.37 59.61 26.11
C LEU A 565 -6.08 60.44 26.17
N TYR A 566 -5.64 60.85 27.35
CA TYR A 566 -4.55 61.83 27.49
C TYR A 566 -3.36 61.38 28.34
N GLN A 567 -3.46 60.27 29.05
CA GLN A 567 -2.44 59.83 30.02
C GLN A 567 -2.11 58.34 29.90
N ASP A 568 -2.47 57.69 28.78
CA ASP A 568 -2.25 56.26 28.54
C ASP A 568 -2.76 55.39 29.71
N GLY A 569 -3.95 55.75 30.24
CA GLY A 569 -4.62 55.01 31.31
C GLY A 569 -5.10 53.62 30.90
N PRO A 570 -5.66 52.85 31.85
CA PRO A 570 -6.37 51.61 31.53
C PRO A 570 -7.48 51.87 30.49
N PRO A 571 -7.73 50.92 29.56
CA PRO A 571 -8.85 51.04 28.62
C PRO A 571 -10.20 51.04 29.37
N PRO A 572 -11.27 51.60 28.77
CA PRO A 572 -12.63 51.44 29.26
C PRO A 572 -12.99 49.98 29.52
N ALA A 573 -13.94 49.73 30.42
CA ALA A 573 -14.48 48.39 30.61
C ALA A 573 -15.11 47.86 29.31
N ALA A 574 -15.22 46.53 29.17
CA ALA A 574 -15.89 45.95 28.02
C ALA A 574 -17.34 46.48 27.90
N PRO A 575 -17.85 46.77 26.68
CA PRO A 575 -17.24 46.52 25.38
C PRO A 575 -16.28 47.63 24.90
N PHE A 576 -15.00 47.28 24.70
CA PHE A 576 -13.96 48.16 24.14
C PHE A 576 -12.76 47.31 23.67
N PRO A 577 -12.10 47.62 22.53
CA PRO A 577 -12.42 48.66 21.54
C PRO A 577 -13.54 48.25 20.56
N GLU A 578 -13.92 46.98 20.55
CA GLU A 578 -14.95 46.45 19.67
C GLU A 578 -16.35 46.69 20.23
N CYS A 579 -17.33 46.74 19.33
CA CYS A 579 -18.74 46.82 19.67
C CYS A 579 -19.23 45.47 20.22
N ALA A 580 -19.97 45.49 21.34
CA ALA A 580 -20.71 44.32 21.79
C ALA A 580 -22.00 44.71 22.52
N VAL A 581 -22.90 43.74 22.68
CA VAL A 581 -24.11 43.91 23.48
C VAL A 581 -23.82 43.49 24.90
N VAL A 582 -24.26 44.31 25.85
CA VAL A 582 -24.25 43.98 27.28
C VAL A 582 -25.69 43.77 27.75
N PRO A 583 -26.07 42.54 28.16
CA PRO A 583 -27.43 42.27 28.61
C PRO A 583 -27.86 43.15 29.77
N GLY A 584 -29.03 43.77 29.65
CA GLY A 584 -29.61 44.63 30.70
C GLY A 584 -29.17 46.09 30.64
N THR A 585 -28.22 46.46 29.78
CA THR A 585 -27.79 47.86 29.59
C THR A 585 -28.79 48.62 28.70
N PRO A 586 -29.41 49.71 29.18
CA PRO A 586 -30.40 50.45 28.39
C PRO A 586 -29.74 51.23 27.23
N CYS A 587 -29.93 50.74 26.01
CA CYS A 587 -29.53 51.43 24.79
C CYS A 587 -30.72 51.52 23.85
N ALA A 588 -31.01 52.74 23.36
CA ALA A 588 -32.19 52.99 22.53
C ALA A 588 -31.86 52.87 21.05
N THR A 589 -30.69 53.38 20.66
CA THR A 589 -30.09 53.29 19.31
C THR A 589 -28.60 53.56 19.43
N PHE A 590 -27.78 52.84 18.67
CA PHE A 590 -26.38 53.18 18.47
C PHE A 590 -26.01 52.85 17.03
N SER A 591 -25.75 53.86 16.21
CA SER A 591 -25.62 53.72 14.76
C SER A 591 -24.19 53.38 14.31
N SER A 592 -23.20 53.67 15.16
CA SER A 592 -21.78 53.40 14.93
C SER A 592 -21.39 51.96 15.23
N CYS A 593 -22.28 51.17 15.84
CA CYS A 593 -22.18 49.72 15.96
C CYS A 593 -23.39 49.08 15.27
N PRO A 594 -23.31 48.81 13.95
CA PRO A 594 -24.39 48.17 13.21
C PRO A 594 -24.60 46.70 13.57
#